data_AF-A0AAW4KVR6-F1
#
_entry.id   AF-A0AAW4KVR6-F1
#
_cell.length_a   1.000
_cell.length_b   1.000
_cell.length_c   1.000
_cell.angle_alpha   90.00
_cell.angle_beta   90.00
_cell.angle_gamma   90.00
#
_symmetry.space_group_name_H-M   'P 1'
#
loop_
_entity.id
_entity.type
_entity.pdbx_description
1 polymer ?
#
loop_
_entity_poly.entity_id
_entity_poly.type
_entity_poly.pdbx_seq_one_letter_code
_entity_poly.pdbx_strand_id
1 'polypeptide(L)'
;WYRNTSDIVPSAITGDMHSINKANFAILHWFGLRFEPRFTDLDDQLQELYCADDLALYEKCLIRPAGQIDRQLIVGEKANIDRIVATLGLKE
;
A
#
# COMPACT_ATOMS: atom_id res chain seq x y z
N TRP A 1 10.95 -15.84 2.30
CA TRP A 1 10.51 -16.44 1.02
C TRP A 1 10.41 -17.93 1.20
N TYR A 2 9.21 -18.46 1.43
CA TYR A 2 9.01 -19.89 1.59
C TYR A 2 9.40 -20.61 0.28
N ARG A 3 10.34 -21.56 0.37
CA ARG A 3 10.84 -22.37 -0.76
C ARG A 3 11.55 -21.61 -1.89
N ASN A 4 12.08 -20.42 -1.65
CA ASN A 4 13.03 -19.84 -2.61
C ASN A 4 14.38 -20.59 -2.48
N THR A 5 14.75 -21.35 -3.50
CA THR A 5 16.01 -22.11 -3.57
C THR A 5 17.14 -21.31 -4.24
N SER A 6 16.89 -20.06 -4.63
CA SER A 6 17.89 -19.17 -5.21
C SER A 6 18.46 -18.22 -4.15
N ASP A 7 19.65 -17.69 -4.44
CA ASP A 7 20.27 -16.61 -3.66
C ASP A 7 19.65 -15.23 -3.96
N ILE A 8 18.62 -15.17 -4.80
CA ILE A 8 17.97 -13.93 -5.20
C ILE A 8 17.00 -13.49 -4.12
N VAL A 9 17.23 -12.32 -3.55
CA VAL A 9 16.34 -11.65 -2.61
C VAL A 9 15.80 -10.37 -3.26
N PRO A 10 14.58 -10.39 -3.82
CA PRO A 10 13.99 -9.20 -4.43
C PRO A 10 13.82 -8.09 -3.39
N SER A 11 14.11 -6.85 -3.79
CA SER A 11 13.83 -5.64 -2.99
C SER A 11 12.52 -4.96 -3.39
N ALA A 12 12.01 -5.28 -4.58
CA ALA A 12 10.74 -4.79 -5.11
C ALA A 12 10.01 -5.90 -5.87
N ILE A 13 8.69 -5.85 -5.84
CA ILE A 13 7.79 -6.69 -6.62
C ILE A 13 6.97 -5.77 -7.51
N THR A 14 6.91 -6.11 -8.80
CA THR A 14 6.06 -5.45 -9.78
C THR A 14 4.98 -6.41 -10.28
N GLY A 15 3.90 -5.84 -10.79
CA GLY A 15 2.81 -6.55 -11.44
C GLY A 15 1.91 -5.57 -12.20
N ASP A 16 0.98 -6.09 -12.99
CA ASP A 16 0.02 -5.28 -13.73
C ASP A 16 -1.23 -4.96 -12.88
N MET A 17 -2.26 -4.34 -13.48
CA MET A 17 -3.47 -3.95 -12.75
C MET A 17 -4.20 -5.12 -12.06
N HIS A 18 -4.00 -6.37 -12.47
CA HIS A 18 -4.59 -7.53 -11.78
C HIS A 18 -3.91 -7.83 -10.44
N SER A 19 -2.66 -7.37 -10.27
CA SER A 19 -1.90 -7.51 -9.02
C SER A 19 -2.19 -6.39 -8.01
N ILE A 20 -2.89 -5.32 -8.42
CA ILE A 20 -3.21 -4.18 -7.57
C ILE A 20 -4.32 -4.58 -6.60
N ASN A 21 -3.90 -4.88 -5.37
CA ASN A 21 -4.76 -4.92 -4.20
C ASN A 21 -4.29 -3.80 -3.27
N LYS A 22 -5.22 -2.95 -2.81
CA LYS A 22 -4.92 -1.81 -1.92
C LYS A 22 -4.17 -2.25 -0.64
N ALA A 23 -4.37 -3.49 -0.19
CA ALA A 23 -3.64 -4.07 0.94
C ALA A 23 -2.22 -4.55 0.59
N ASN A 24 -1.93 -4.91 -0.66
CA ASN A 24 -0.61 -5.44 -1.06
C ASN A 24 0.50 -4.42 -0.80
N PHE A 25 0.23 -3.13 -1.00
CA PHE A 25 1.20 -2.08 -0.71
C PHE A 25 1.63 -2.11 0.77
N ALA A 26 0.64 -2.14 1.67
CA ALA A 26 0.90 -2.16 3.10
C ALA A 26 1.53 -3.49 3.55
N ILE A 27 1.01 -4.62 3.08
CA ILE A 27 1.52 -5.96 3.40
C ILE A 27 2.99 -6.10 2.98
N LEU A 28 3.31 -5.79 1.72
CA LEU A 28 4.68 -5.92 1.22
C LEU A 28 5.63 -5.00 1.96
N HIS A 29 5.19 -3.76 2.27
CA HIS A 29 5.97 -2.83 3.07
C HIS A 29 6.29 -3.38 4.47
N TRP A 30 5.31 -3.97 5.16
CA TRP A 30 5.52 -4.61 6.48
C TRP A 30 6.54 -5.74 6.45
N PHE A 31 6.67 -6.44 5.32
CA PHE A 31 7.65 -7.51 5.14
C PHE A 31 8.94 -7.07 4.43
N GLY A 32 9.19 -5.75 4.33
CA GLY A 32 10.45 -5.19 3.83
C GLY A 32 10.58 -5.15 2.30
N LEU A 33 9.47 -5.30 1.57
CA LEU A 33 9.42 -5.26 0.11
C LEU A 33 8.75 -3.98 -0.38
N ARG A 34 9.23 -3.45 -1.50
CA ARG A 34 8.52 -2.40 -2.23
C ARG A 34 7.53 -3.01 -3.20
N PHE A 35 6.33 -2.46 -3.27
CA PHE A 35 5.37 -2.80 -4.32
C PHE A 35 5.36 -1.68 -5.35
N GLU A 36 5.78 -2.01 -6.57
CA GLU A 36 5.93 -1.07 -7.68
C GLU A 36 5.08 -1.55 -8.87
N PRO A 37 3.73 -1.48 -8.75
CA PRO A 37 2.84 -1.94 -9.81
C PRO A 37 2.90 -1.01 -11.02
N ARG A 38 2.60 -1.56 -12.19
CA ARG A 38 2.37 -0.77 -13.40
C ARG A 38 0.91 -0.31 -13.41
N PHE A 39 0.71 1.00 -13.48
CA PHE A 39 -0.60 1.59 -13.74
C PHE A 39 -0.82 1.68 -15.25
N THR A 40 -1.87 1.02 -15.74
CA THR A 40 -2.28 1.15 -17.16
C THR A 40 -3.12 2.39 -17.37
N ASP A 41 -4.03 2.67 -16.43
CA ASP A 41 -4.79 3.91 -16.35
C ASP A 41 -4.35 4.69 -15.12
N LEU A 42 -3.70 5.83 -15.32
CA LEU A 42 -3.22 6.67 -14.22
C LEU A 42 -4.37 7.50 -13.63
N ASP A 43 -5.29 7.96 -14.45
CA ASP A 43 -6.37 8.86 -14.02
C ASP A 43 -7.32 8.15 -13.06
N ASP A 44 -7.60 6.87 -13.30
CA ASP A 44 -8.34 6.00 -12.38
C ASP A 44 -7.64 5.84 -11.03
N GLN A 45 -6.31 5.70 -11.02
CA GLN A 45 -5.56 5.52 -9.77
C GLN A 45 -5.46 6.81 -8.97
N LEU A 46 -5.46 7.97 -9.63
CA LEU A 46 -5.46 9.27 -8.95
C LEU A 46 -6.75 9.51 -8.15
N GLN A 47 -7.88 8.91 -8.55
CA GLN A 47 -9.13 8.95 -7.75
C GLN A 47 -9.02 8.21 -6.41
N GLU A 48 -8.02 7.34 -6.28
CA GLU A 48 -7.77 6.54 -5.08
C GLU A 48 -6.64 7.13 -4.21
N LEU A 49 -6.12 8.30 -4.57
CA LEU A 49 -5.09 8.99 -3.80
C LEU A 49 -5.73 9.79 -2.66
N TYR A 50 -5.36 9.49 -1.42
CA TYR A 50 -5.82 10.22 -0.24
C TYR A 50 -4.65 10.80 0.55
N CYS A 51 -4.88 11.88 1.26
CA CYS A 51 -3.88 12.54 2.09
C CYS A 51 -4.22 12.46 3.59
N ALA A 52 -3.22 12.71 4.44
CA ALA A 52 -3.38 12.73 5.89
C ALA A 52 -3.65 14.13 6.47
N ASP A 53 -3.46 15.18 5.66
CA ASP A 53 -3.53 16.59 6.04
C ASP A 53 -4.61 17.34 5.24
N ASP A 54 -4.74 18.66 5.45
CA ASP A 54 -5.71 19.52 4.75
C ASP A 54 -5.51 19.50 3.22
N LEU A 55 -6.61 19.32 2.47
CA LEU A 55 -6.63 19.37 1.01
C LEU A 55 -6.10 20.71 0.47
N ALA A 56 -6.28 21.80 1.21
CA ALA A 56 -5.80 23.13 0.84
C ALA A 56 -4.27 23.19 0.66
N LEU A 57 -3.53 22.33 1.36
CA LEU A 57 -2.07 22.25 1.24
C LEU A 57 -1.62 21.79 -0.15
N TYR A 58 -2.51 21.13 -0.90
CA TYR A 58 -2.21 20.51 -2.19
C TYR A 58 -2.79 21.29 -3.38
N GLU A 59 -3.42 22.45 -3.18
CA GLU A 59 -4.06 23.21 -4.26
C GLU A 59 -3.14 23.55 -5.44
N LYS A 60 -1.85 23.79 -5.14
CA LYS A 60 -0.83 24.15 -6.12
C LYS A 60 -0.06 22.94 -6.66
N CYS A 61 -0.36 21.74 -6.17
CA CYS A 61 0.30 20.51 -6.62
C CYS A 61 -0.31 20.03 -7.94
N LEU A 62 0.55 19.51 -8.83
CA LEU A 62 0.12 18.88 -10.09
C LEU A 62 -0.80 17.68 -9.82
N ILE A 63 -0.45 16.89 -8.82
CA ILE A 63 -1.23 15.74 -8.36
C ILE A 63 -1.91 16.15 -7.06
N ARG A 64 -3.23 15.98 -7.02
CA ARG A 64 -4.06 16.33 -5.87
C ARG A 64 -4.73 15.08 -5.32
N PRO A 65 -4.76 14.90 -4.00
CA PRO A 65 -5.52 13.83 -3.39
C PRO A 65 -7.03 14.03 -3.65
N ALA A 66 -7.74 12.94 -3.87
CA ALA A 66 -9.20 12.90 -4.00
C ALA A 66 -9.92 13.17 -2.67
N GLY A 67 -9.24 12.94 -1.53
CA GLY A 67 -9.79 13.18 -0.21
C GLY A 67 -8.80 13.02 0.93
N GLN A 68 -9.33 13.02 2.16
CA GLN A 68 -8.57 12.81 3.39
C GLN A 68 -8.85 11.43 3.98
N ILE A 69 -7.83 10.78 4.53
CA ILE A 69 -7.99 9.53 5.28
C ILE A 69 -8.53 9.80 6.69
N ASP A 70 -9.36 8.90 7.19
CA ASP A 70 -9.77 8.93 8.60
C ASP A 70 -8.66 8.38 9.49
N ARG A 71 -7.82 9.29 9.98
CA ARG A 71 -6.70 8.96 10.86
C ARG A 71 -7.15 8.40 12.21
N GLN A 72 -8.30 8.86 12.72
CA GLN A 72 -8.79 8.41 14.02
C GLN A 72 -9.28 6.98 13.94
N LEU A 73 -9.96 6.62 12.85
CA LEU A 73 -10.34 5.24 12.57
C LEU A 73 -9.11 4.34 12.45
N ILE A 74 -8.07 4.76 11.71
CA ILE A 74 -6.83 3.97 11.57
C ILE A 74 -6.17 3.73 12.92
N VAL A 75 -6.10 4.75 13.78
CA VAL A 75 -5.54 4.63 15.14
C VAL A 75 -6.42 3.72 16.01
N GLY A 76 -7.74 3.86 15.94
CA GLY A 76 -8.69 3.00 16.65
C GLY A 76 -8.61 1.53 16.25
N GLU A 77 -8.37 1.25 14.96
CA GLU A 77 -8.27 -0.10 14.40
C GLU A 77 -6.87 -0.70 14.49
N LYS A 78 -5.89 -0.01 15.11
CA LYS A 78 -4.49 -0.46 15.18
C LYS A 78 -4.34 -1.90 15.66
N ALA A 79 -5.07 -2.29 16.70
CA ALA A 79 -5.01 -3.65 17.25
C ALA A 79 -5.52 -4.71 16.25
N ASN A 80 -6.56 -4.39 15.48
CA ASN A 80 -7.08 -5.29 14.44
C ASN A 80 -6.11 -5.40 13.26
N ILE A 81 -5.53 -4.28 12.83
CA ILE A 81 -4.50 -4.25 11.80
C ILE A 81 -3.30 -5.10 12.23
N ASP A 82 -2.79 -4.91 13.45
CA ASP A 82 -1.67 -5.71 13.99
C ASP A 82 -1.98 -7.20 14.01
N ARG A 83 -3.20 -7.58 14.40
CA ARG A 83 -3.63 -8.98 14.41
C ARG A 83 -3.66 -9.58 13.01
N ILE A 84 -4.14 -8.85 12.01
CA ILE A 84 -4.13 -9.28 10.61
C ILE A 84 -2.69 -9.47 10.13
N VAL A 85 -1.82 -8.48 10.36
CA VAL A 85 -0.40 -8.53 9.96
C VAL A 85 0.33 -9.67 10.66
N ALA A 86 0.12 -9.87 11.96
CA ALA A 86 0.69 -10.99 12.71
C ALA A 86 0.23 -12.34 12.14
N THR A 87 -1.07 -12.48 11.83
CA THR A 87 -1.61 -13.72 11.23
C THR A 87 -1.00 -13.98 9.84
N LEU A 88 -0.80 -12.93 9.04
CA LEU A 88 -0.11 -13.05 7.74
C LEU A 88 1.37 -13.42 7.90
N GLY A 89 2.05 -12.92 8.94
CA GLY A 89 3.43 -13.24 9.24
C GLY A 89 3.65 -14.63 9.83
N LEU A 90 2.61 -15.22 10.43
CA LEU A 90 2.62 -16.60 10.95
C LEU A 90 2.43 -17.67 9.88
N LYS A 91 2.21 -17.27 8.62
CA LYS A 91 2.13 -18.23 7.51
C LYS A 91 3.52 -18.85 7.28
N GLU A 92 3.67 -20.09 7.74
CA GLU A 92 4.83 -20.97 7.51
C GLU A 92 5.06 -21.27 6.04
#